data_AF-A0A947ANV6-F1
#
_entry.id   AF-A0A947ANV6-F1
#
_cell.length_a   1.000
_cell.length_b   1.000
_cell.length_c   1.000
_cell.angle_alpha   90.00
_cell.angle_beta   90.00
_cell.angle_gamma   90.00
#
_symmetry.space_group_name_H-M   'P 1'
#
loop_
_entity.id
_entity.type
_entity.pdbx_description
1 polymer ?
#
loop_
_entity_poly.entity_id
_entity_poly.type
_entity_poly.pdbx_seq_one_letter_code
_entity_poly.pdbx_strand_id
1 'polypeptide(L)' 'MTANSGREALEIQKTSDVDLVLTDMKMPSMDGIELLEKIKTRDPDLPVIMMTAYG' A
#
# COMPACT_ATOMS: atom_id res chain seq x y z
N MET A 1 -10.65 5.83 -3.73
CA MET A 1 -10.54 4.38 -4.03
C MET A 1 -10.10 3.65 -2.78
N THR A 2 -10.46 2.38 -2.61
CA THR A 2 -10.14 1.57 -1.42
C THR A 2 -9.73 0.16 -1.83
N ALA A 3 -8.89 -0.49 -1.04
CA ALA A 3 -8.49 -1.89 -1.21
C ALA A 3 -8.66 -2.64 0.11
N ASN A 4 -9.08 -3.90 0.06
CA ASN A 4 -9.29 -4.74 1.24
C ASN A 4 -8.09 -5.65 1.52
N SER A 5 -7.04 -5.58 0.70
CA SER A 5 -5.79 -6.33 0.87
C SER A 5 -4.63 -5.65 0.15
N GLY A 6 -3.40 -5.92 0.57
CA GLY A 6 -2.21 -5.43 -0.13
C GLY A 6 -2.14 -5.88 -1.60
N ARG A 7 -2.65 -7.07 -1.93
CA ARG A 7 -2.72 -7.55 -3.32
C ARG A 7 -3.66 -6.71 -4.18
N GLU A 8 -4.85 -6.39 -3.67
CA GLU A 8 -5.80 -5.52 -4.37
C GLU A 8 -5.24 -4.10 -4.53
N ALA A 9 -4.56 -3.59 -3.49
CA ALA A 9 -3.89 -2.27 -3.56
C ALA A 9 -2.83 -2.22 -4.66
N LEU A 10 -2.05 -3.28 -4.84
CA LEU A 10 -1.08 -3.36 -5.94
C LEU A 10 -1.75 -3.35 -7.31
N GLU A 11 -2.85 -4.08 -7.50
CA GLU A 11 -3.58 -4.07 -8.79
C GLU A 11 -4.20 -2.70 -9.10
N ILE A 12 -4.72 -2.01 -8.09
CA ILE A 12 -5.20 -0.63 -8.24
C ILE A 12 -4.05 0.29 -8.64
N GLN A 13 -2.91 0.22 -7.96
CA GLN A 13 -1.71 0.98 -8.31
C GLN A 13 -1.17 0.64 -9.71
N LYS A 14 -1.49 -0.54 -10.27
CA LYS A 14 -1.15 -0.88 -11.67
C LYS A 14 -2.01 -0.19 -12.71
N THR A 15 -3.26 0.08 -12.37
CA THR A 15 -4.31 0.43 -13.33
C THR A 15 -4.79 1.86 -13.17
N SER A 16 -4.34 2.55 -12.12
CA SER A 16 -4.72 3.91 -11.78
C SER A 16 -3.49 4.74 -11.43
N ASP A 17 -3.51 6.02 -11.79
CA ASP A 17 -2.55 7.00 -11.27
C ASP A 17 -2.93 7.32 -9.82
N VAL A 18 -2.05 6.95 -8.90
CA VAL A 18 -2.23 7.13 -7.46
C VAL A 18 -1.16 8.10 -6.98
N ASP A 19 -1.56 9.20 -6.35
CA ASP A 19 -0.62 10.21 -5.85
C ASP A 19 -0.18 9.96 -4.39
N LEU A 20 -0.88 9.08 -3.67
CA LEU A 20 -0.63 8.76 -2.26
C LEU A 20 -1.28 7.43 -1.87
N VAL A 21 -0.56 6.62 -1.10
CA VAL A 21 -1.10 5.40 -0.48
C VAL A 21 -1.17 5.55 1.03
N LEU A 22 -2.34 5.26 1.61
CA LEU A 22 -2.50 5.06 3.06
C LEU A 22 -2.73 3.57 3.30
N THR A 23 -1.95 2.97 4.19
CA THR A 23 -2.07 1.53 4.49
C THR A 23 -1.87 1.26 5.98
N ASP A 24 -2.55 0.25 6.51
CA ASP A 24 -2.27 -0.27 7.85
C ASP A 24 -0.95 -1.05 7.87
N MET A 25 -0.25 -1.01 9.01
CA MET A 25 0.96 -1.80 9.21
C MET A 25 0.66 -3.30 9.29
N LYS A 26 -0.45 -3.68 9.94
CA LYS A 26 -0.84 -5.09 10.12
C LYS A 26 -2.03 -5.42 9.23
N MET A 27 -1.80 -6.26 8.25
CA MET A 27 -2.82 -6.79 7.36
C MET A 27 -2.63 -8.30 7.16
N PRO A 28 -3.69 -9.08 6.93
CA PRO A 28 -3.56 -10.49 6.59
C PRO A 28 -2.81 -10.70 5.28
N SER A 29 -2.02 -11.79 5.22
CA SER A 29 -1.27 -12.27 4.04
C SER A 29 -0.11 -11.39 3.56
N MET A 30 -0.28 -10.07 3.49
CA MET A 30 0.74 -9.10 3.11
C MET A 30 0.63 -7.92 4.07
N ASP A 31 1.70 -7.61 4.79
CA ASP A 31 1.72 -6.49 5.72
C ASP A 31 1.99 -5.16 5.01
N GLY A 32 1.89 -4.05 5.76
CA GLY A 32 2.10 -2.71 5.20
C GLY A 32 3.53 -2.46 4.71
N ILE A 33 4.52 -3.17 5.26
CA ILE A 33 5.93 -3.05 4.86
C ILE A 33 6.16 -3.77 3.52
N GLU A 34 5.68 -5.00 3.39
CA GLU A 34 5.79 -5.77 2.15
C GLU A 34 5.05 -5.07 1.00
N LEU A 35 3.90 -4.45 1.29
CA LEU A 35 3.19 -3.61 0.33
C LEU A 35 4.02 -2.38 -0.08
N LEU A 36 4.59 -1.67 0.90
CA LEU A 36 5.47 -0.51 0.67
C LEU A 36 6.64 -0.87 -0.25
N GLU A 37 7.35 -1.96 0.03
CA GLU A 37 8.50 -2.41 -0.77
C GLU A 37 8.11 -2.66 -2.23
N LYS A 38 6.97 -3.32 -2.46
CA LYS A 38 6.46 -3.61 -3.81
C LYS A 38 6.02 -2.35 -4.55
N ILE A 39 5.38 -1.41 -3.85
CA ILE A 39 5.02 -0.11 -4.42
C ILE A 39 6.29 0.63 -4.83
N LYS A 40 7.27 0.76 -3.93
CA LYS A 40 8.52 1.50 -4.18
C LYS A 40 9.42 0.88 -5.25
N THR A 41 9.31 -0.43 -5.47
CA THR A 41 9.99 -1.10 -6.60
C THR A 41 9.44 -0.64 -7.96
N ARG A 42 8.15 -0.29 -8.02
CA ARG A 42 7.46 0.11 -9.26
C ARG A 42 7.41 1.62 -9.44
N ASP A 43 7.17 2.33 -8.34
CA ASP A 43 7.06 3.78 -8.27
C ASP A 43 7.81 4.28 -7.02
N PRO A 44 9.12 4.57 -7.16
CA PRO A 44 9.95 5.02 -6.06
C PRO A 44 9.47 6.35 -5.44
N ASP A 45 8.79 7.18 -6.21
CA ASP A 45 8.40 8.53 -5.80
C ASP A 45 7.03 8.55 -5.11
N LEU A 46 6.15 7.58 -5.39
CA LEU A 46 4.81 7.48 -4.78
C LEU A 46 4.85 7.51 -3.25
N PRO A 47 4.37 8.58 -2.59
CA PRO A 47 4.32 8.65 -1.14
C PRO A 47 3.44 7.54 -0.54
N VAL A 48 3.91 6.96 0.57
CA VAL A 48 3.17 5.95 1.32
C VAL A 48 3.17 6.33 2.80
N ILE A 49 1.98 6.42 3.38
CA ILE A 49 1.78 6.69 4.80
C ILE A 49 1.31 5.39 5.45
N MET A 50 2.11 4.88 6.39
CA MET A 50 1.69 3.79 7.26
C MET A 50 0.85 4.34 8.40
N MET A 51 -0.34 3.77 8.55
CA MET A 51 -1.17 3.92 9.73
C MET A 51 -0.80 2.82 10.72
N THR A 52 -0.43 3.24 11.92
CA THR A 52 -0.25 2.34 13.05
C THR A 52 -1.40 2.57 14.01
N ALA A 53 -2.17 1.52 14.27
CA ALA A 53 -3.05 1.50 15.42
C ALA A 53 -2.22 1.06 16.64
N TYR A 54 -1.85 2.03 17.48
CA TYR A 54 -1.36 1.75 18.83
C TYR A 54 -2.57 1.81 19.76
N GLY A 55 -3.06 0.64 20.15
CA GLY A 55 -4.08 0.46 21.19
C GLY A 55 -3.47 -0.28 22.36
#